data_AF-D3UZP9-F1
#
_entry.id   AF-D3UZP9-F1
#
_cell.length_a   1.000
_cell.length_b   1.000
_cell.length_c   1.000
_cell.angle_alpha   90.00
_cell.angle_beta   90.00
_cell.angle_gamma   90.00
#
_symmetry.space_group_name_H-M   'P 1'
#
loop_
_entity.id
_entity.type
_entity.pdbx_description
1 polymer ?
#
loop_
_entity_poly.entity_id
_entity_poly.type
_entity_poly.pdbx_seq_one_letter_code
_entity_poly.pdbx_strand_id
1 'polypeptide(L)'
;MTNKSISELEKKRTHSLIISGVHFNFMAVVDGDRKTAFVKDDRDYKSGDFLALNEIDNDGNFTGSLMAARITDVAAIDKNLYPQIAGEFVFLSFELVSVNYL
;
A
#
# COMPACT_ATOMS: atom_id res chain seq x y z
N MET A 1 -2.11 3.98 -32.84
CA MET A 1 -1.21 4.39 -31.74
C MET A 1 -1.99 4.39 -30.43
N THR A 2 -2.24 3.25 -29.79
CA THR A 2 -2.80 3.24 -28.41
C THR A 2 -2.86 1.80 -27.91
N ASN A 3 -1.82 1.35 -27.21
CA ASN A 3 -1.88 0.18 -26.33
C ASN A 3 -0.68 0.18 -25.38
N LYS A 4 0.43 0.83 -25.78
CA LYS A 4 1.59 1.05 -24.91
C LYS A 4 1.30 2.00 -23.74
N SER A 5 0.37 2.95 -23.90
CA SER A 5 0.08 3.98 -22.89
C SER A 5 -0.78 3.50 -21.72
N ILE A 6 -1.73 2.58 -21.93
CA ILE A 6 -2.63 2.10 -20.88
C ILE A 6 -1.88 1.17 -19.92
N SER A 7 -1.10 0.22 -20.43
CA SER A 7 -0.27 -0.66 -19.59
C SER A 7 0.82 0.08 -18.82
N GLU A 8 1.37 1.16 -19.39
CA GLU A 8 2.33 2.01 -18.68
C GLU A 8 1.66 2.89 -17.62
N LEU A 9 0.45 3.39 -17.87
CA LEU A 9 -0.36 4.10 -16.86
C LEU A 9 -0.79 3.16 -15.73
N GLU A 10 -1.22 1.93 -16.02
CA GLU A 10 -1.53 0.91 -15.00
C GLU A 10 -0.30 0.54 -14.16
N LYS A 11 0.88 0.41 -14.79
CA LYS A 11 2.16 0.28 -14.06
C LYS A 11 2.48 1.50 -13.21
N LYS A 12 2.20 2.72 -13.71
CA LYS A 12 2.46 3.98 -12.99
C LYS A 12 1.50 4.21 -11.81
N ARG A 13 0.39 3.49 -11.78
CA ARG A 13 -0.65 3.55 -10.74
C ARG A 13 -0.55 2.38 -9.75
N THR A 14 0.54 1.60 -9.81
CA THR A 14 0.83 0.52 -8.87
C THR A 14 2.03 0.88 -7.99
N HIS A 15 1.83 0.85 -6.68
CA HIS A 15 2.84 1.24 -5.68
C HIS A 15 3.27 0.04 -4.84
N SER A 16 4.54 -0.34 -4.92
CA SER A 16 5.07 -1.44 -4.10
C SER A 16 5.39 -0.96 -2.68
N LEU A 17 4.83 -1.64 -1.69
CA LEU A 17 5.11 -1.43 -0.28
C LEU A 17 5.69 -2.71 0.31
N ILE A 18 6.66 -2.54 1.20
CA ILE A 18 7.17 -3.63 2.03
C ILE A 18 6.37 -3.61 3.32
N ILE A 19 5.83 -4.75 3.71
CA ILE A 19 5.04 -4.91 4.92
C ILE A 19 5.68 -5.99 5.79
N SER A 20 5.92 -5.68 7.07
CA SER A 20 6.37 -6.69 8.02
C SER A 20 5.20 -7.26 8.79
N GLY A 21 5.26 -8.55 9.12
CA GLY A 21 4.26 -9.22 9.95
C GLY A 21 4.04 -8.51 11.30
N VAL A 22 5.08 -7.91 11.87
CA VAL A 22 5.04 -7.20 13.16
C VAL A 22 4.20 -5.91 13.12
N HIS A 23 4.34 -5.10 12.08
CA HIS A 23 3.71 -3.77 12.03
C HIS A 23 2.43 -3.74 11.20
N PHE A 24 2.38 -4.58 10.17
CA PHE A 24 1.30 -4.59 9.20
C PHE A 24 0.37 -5.79 9.39
N ASN A 25 0.92 -6.94 9.83
CA ASN A 25 0.24 -8.22 9.97
C ASN A 25 -0.49 -8.64 8.67
N PHE A 26 0.21 -9.40 7.83
CA PHE A 26 -0.29 -9.83 6.52
C PHE A 26 -1.64 -10.56 6.62
N MET A 27 -1.80 -11.44 7.61
CA MET A 27 -3.05 -12.18 7.84
C MET A 27 -4.22 -11.28 8.21
N ALA A 28 -4.00 -10.21 8.98
CA ALA A 28 -5.06 -9.26 9.29
C ALA A 28 -5.62 -8.57 8.03
N VAL A 29 -4.82 -8.42 6.97
CA VAL A 29 -5.30 -7.88 5.69
C VAL A 29 -6.08 -8.92 4.90
N VAL A 30 -5.60 -10.17 4.88
CA VAL A 30 -6.28 -11.30 4.24
C VAL A 30 -7.66 -11.53 4.86
N ASP A 31 -7.74 -11.52 6.19
CA ASP A 31 -8.96 -11.75 6.94
C ASP A 31 -9.91 -10.53 6.89
N GLY A 32 -9.43 -9.39 6.38
CA GLY A 32 -10.19 -8.16 6.24
C GLY A 32 -10.28 -7.31 7.51
N ASP A 33 -9.60 -7.70 8.59
CA ASP A 33 -9.49 -6.94 9.83
C ASP A 33 -8.70 -5.63 9.65
N ARG A 34 -7.77 -5.62 8.68
CA ARG A 34 -6.97 -4.45 8.33
C ARG A 34 -7.22 -4.04 6.88
N LYS A 35 -7.71 -2.81 6.71
CA LYS A 35 -8.03 -2.21 5.40
C LYS A 35 -7.32 -0.88 5.16
N THR A 36 -6.32 -0.58 5.98
CA THR A 36 -5.68 0.74 6.00
C THR A 36 -4.16 0.68 6.16
N ALA A 37 -3.50 1.69 5.60
CA ALA A 37 -2.06 1.90 5.71
C ALA A 37 -1.76 3.37 5.97
N PHE A 38 -0.90 3.64 6.96
CA PHE A 38 -0.29 4.95 7.17
C PHE A 38 1.08 4.95 6.49
N VAL A 39 1.26 5.81 5.49
CA VAL A 39 2.48 5.85 4.68
C VAL A 39 2.92 7.28 4.44
N LYS A 40 4.21 7.45 4.13
CA LYS A 40 4.74 8.72 3.65
C LYS A 40 4.12 9.05 2.30
N ASP A 41 3.74 10.31 2.09
CA ASP A 41 3.17 10.77 0.82
C ASP A 41 4.28 11.17 -0.17
N ASP A 42 5.07 10.19 -0.62
CA ASP A 42 6.17 10.38 -1.57
C ASP A 42 5.86 9.85 -2.99
N ARG A 43 4.63 9.41 -3.22
CA ARG A 43 4.18 8.77 -4.47
C ARG A 43 2.91 9.36 -5.07
N ASP A 44 2.36 10.41 -4.46
CA ASP A 44 1.13 11.08 -4.89
C ASP A 44 -0.05 10.09 -5.05
N TYR A 45 -0.29 9.28 -4.00
CA TYR A 45 -1.29 8.22 -4.02
C TYR A 45 -2.68 8.75 -4.38
N LYS A 46 -3.41 8.03 -5.24
CA LYS A 46 -4.78 8.36 -5.62
C LYS A 46 -5.74 7.19 -5.35
N SER A 47 -7.00 7.54 -5.12
CA SER A 47 -8.08 6.55 -5.19
C SER A 47 -8.09 5.87 -6.57
N GLY A 48 -8.27 4.55 -6.57
CA GLY A 48 -8.17 3.69 -7.75
C GLY A 48 -6.75 3.22 -8.10
N ASP A 49 -5.72 3.70 -7.41
CA ASP A 49 -4.37 3.11 -7.52
C ASP A 49 -4.33 1.71 -6.90
N PHE A 50 -3.32 0.93 -7.27
CA PHE A 50 -3.04 -0.37 -6.70
C PHE A 50 -1.83 -0.32 -5.76
N LEU A 51 -1.90 -1.10 -4.68
CA LEU A 51 -0.80 -1.39 -3.78
C LEU A 51 -0.35 -2.83 -4.02
N ALA A 52 0.96 -3.01 -4.22
CA ALA A 52 1.61 -4.31 -4.18
C ALA A 52 2.29 -4.47 -2.81
N LEU A 53 1.64 -5.18 -1.89
CA LEU A 53 2.08 -5.35 -0.51
C LEU A 53 2.93 -6.62 -0.41
N ASN A 54 4.25 -6.44 -0.33
CA ASN A 54 5.24 -7.51 -0.30
C ASN A 54 5.60 -7.82 1.15
N GLU A 55 5.37 -9.04 1.59
CA GLU A 55 5.70 -9.45 2.96
C GLU A 55 7.19 -9.69 3.15
N ILE A 56 7.70 -9.20 4.29
CA ILE A 56 9.01 -9.55 4.82
C ILE A 56 8.89 -10.26 6.17
N ASP A 57 9.81 -11.19 6.41
CA ASP A 57 10.01 -11.84 7.70
C ASP A 57 10.65 -10.89 8.73
N ASN A 58 10.90 -11.41 9.93
CA ASN A 58 11.51 -10.62 11.02
C ASN A 58 12.98 -10.28 10.78
N ASP A 59 13.65 -10.98 9.86
CA ASP A 59 15.03 -10.74 9.46
C ASP A 59 15.11 -9.79 8.25
N GLY A 60 13.97 -9.34 7.73
CA GLY A 60 13.85 -8.43 6.59
C GLY A 60 13.91 -9.10 5.22
N ASN A 61 13.85 -10.44 5.16
CA ASN A 61 13.83 -11.16 3.90
C ASN A 61 12.41 -11.25 3.35
N PHE A 62 12.26 -11.18 2.02
CA PHE A 62 10.98 -11.42 1.38
C PHE A 62 10.52 -12.86 1.62
N THR A 63 9.30 -13.02 2.15
CA THR A 63 8.70 -14.35 2.32
C THR A 63 8.21 -14.93 0.99
N GLY A 64 7.97 -14.05 0.00
CA GLY A 64 7.36 -14.39 -1.27
C GLY A 64 5.85 -14.13 -1.30
N SER A 65 5.21 -13.96 -0.14
CA SER A 65 3.79 -13.61 -0.07
C SER A 65 3.55 -12.20 -0.59
N LEU A 66 2.55 -12.04 -1.46
CA LEU A 66 2.18 -10.77 -2.09
C LEU A 66 0.67 -10.57 -2.02
N MET A 67 0.24 -9.36 -1.67
CA MET A 67 -1.15 -8.92 -1.84
C MET A 67 -1.24 -7.78 -2.85
N ALA A 68 -2.27 -7.83 -3.68
CA ALA A 68 -2.73 -6.69 -4.45
C ALA A 68 -3.94 -6.09 -3.75
N ALA A 69 -3.90 -4.79 -3.47
CA ALA A 69 -5.02 -4.05 -2.92
C ALA A 69 -5.29 -2.81 -3.77
N ARG A 70 -6.54 -2.36 -3.86
CA ARG A 70 -6.94 -1.13 -4.54
C ARG A 70 -7.21 -0.05 -3.51
N ILE A 71 -6.59 1.11 -3.66
CA ILE A 71 -6.85 2.27 -2.80
C ILE A 71 -8.28 2.76 -3.07
N THR A 72 -9.09 2.85 -2.02
CA THR A 72 -10.44 3.42 -2.10
C THR A 72 -10.42 4.90 -1.74
N ASP A 73 -9.61 5.29 -0.75
CA ASP A 73 -9.56 6.65 -0.22
C ASP A 73 -8.15 7.03 0.22
N VAL A 74 -7.86 8.32 0.13
CA VAL A 74 -6.59 8.93 0.55
C VAL A 74 -6.92 10.11 1.44
N ALA A 75 -6.45 10.08 2.69
CA ALA A 75 -6.61 11.16 3.64
C ALA A 75 -5.25 11.75 4.00
N ALA A 76 -5.03 13.03 3.71
CA ALA A 76 -3.84 13.75 4.14
C ALA A 76 -3.83 13.92 5.66
N ILE A 77 -2.66 13.74 6.26
CA ILE A 77 -2.47 13.94 7.70
C ILE A 77 -2.06 15.39 7.94
N ASP A 78 -2.85 16.11 8.75
CA ASP A 78 -2.54 17.49 9.09
C ASP A 78 -1.32 17.55 10.01
N LYS A 79 -0.18 17.97 9.47
CA LYS A 79 1.07 18.16 10.20
C LYS A 79 0.97 19.16 11.35
N ASN A 80 0.00 20.08 11.33
CA ASN A 80 -0.21 21.02 12.42
C ASN A 80 -0.85 20.35 13.64
N LEU A 81 -1.67 19.31 13.42
CA LEU A 81 -2.26 18.51 14.49
C LEU A 81 -1.26 17.48 15.06
N TYR A 82 -0.29 17.05 14.26
CA TYR A 82 0.71 16.05 14.63
C TYR A 82 2.15 16.54 14.39
N PRO A 83 2.60 17.59 15.11
CA PRO A 83 3.90 18.21 14.87
C PRO A 83 5.10 17.28 15.14
N GLN A 84 4.90 16.19 15.87
CA GLN A 84 5.91 15.15 16.12
C GLN A 84 6.22 14.28 14.90
N ILE A 85 5.37 14.31 13.87
CA ILE A 85 5.55 13.54 12.65
C ILE A 85 6.34 14.40 11.66
N ALA A 86 7.62 14.08 11.49
CA ALA A 86 8.46 14.77 10.51
C ALA A 86 8.15 14.27 9.09
N GLY A 87 7.49 15.09 8.28
CA GLY A 87 7.20 14.82 6.86
C GLY A 87 5.72 14.88 6.53
N GLU A 88 5.40 14.60 5.27
CA GLU A 88 4.02 14.51 4.77
C GLU A 88 3.62 13.04 4.69
N PHE A 89 2.47 12.73 5.28
CA PHE A 89 1.94 11.37 5.39
C PHE A 89 0.47 11.35 4.98
N VAL A 90 0.04 10.19 4.49
CA VAL A 90 -1.34 9.92 4.14
C VAL A 90 -1.82 8.64 4.82
N PHE A 91 -3.11 8.62 5.13
CA PHE A 91 -3.85 7.42 5.46
C PHE A 91 -4.51 6.90 4.19
N LEU A 92 -4.18 5.67 3.81
CA LEU A 92 -4.77 4.98 2.67
C LEU A 92 -5.81 4.01 3.20
N SER A 93 -7.03 4.11 2.71
CA SER A 93 -8.00 3.01 2.78
C SER A 93 -7.89 2.19 1.51
N PHE A 94 -8.03 0.87 1.63
CA PHE A 94 -7.95 -0.03 0.48
C PHE A 94 -8.84 -1.25 0.63
N GLU A 95 -9.14 -1.86 -0.51
CA GLU A 95 -9.81 -3.14 -0.63
C GLU A 95 -8.85 -4.18 -1.17
N LEU A 96 -8.83 -5.36 -0.56
CA LEU A 96 -8.04 -6.48 -1.05
C LEU A 96 -8.59 -6.96 -2.40
N VAL A 97 -7.70 -7.12 -3.39
CA VAL A 97 -8.03 -7.56 -4.75
C VAL A 97 -7.64 -9.02 -4.94
N SER A 98 -6.43 -9.39 -4.52
CA SER A 98 -5.93 -10.75 -4.62
C SER A 98 -4.80 -11.01 -3.64
N VAL A 99 -4.64 -12.28 -3.27
CA VAL A 99 -3.53 -12.78 -2.45
C VAL A 99 -2.82 -13.88 -3.21
N ASN A 100 -1.49 -13.82 -3.24
CA ASN A 100 -0.65 -14.90 -3.74
C ASN A 100 0.26 -15.37 -2.61
N TYR A 101 0.17 -16.65 -2.28
CA TYR A 101 1.05 -17.33 -1.34
C TYR A 101 2.17 -18.03 -2.09
N LEU A 102 3.35 -18.09 -1.46
CA LEU A 102 4.49 -18.89 -1.90
C LEU A 102 4.66 -20.11 -0.98
#